data_AF-A9F8Q9-F1
#
_entry.id   AF-A9F8Q9-F1
#
_cell.length_a   1.000
_cell.length_b   1.000
_cell.length_c   1.000
_cell.angle_alpha   90.00
_cell.angle_beta   90.00
_cell.angle_gamma   90.00
#
_symmetry.space_group_name_H-M   'P 1'
#
loop_
_entity.id
_entity.type
_entity.pdbx_description
1 polymer ?
#
loop_
_entity_poly.entity_id
_entity_poly.type
_entity_poly.pdbx_seq_one_letter_code
_entity_poly.pdbx_strand_id
1 'polypeptide(L)'
;MARIPVPVTIELLQHGKERFEINCAACHGVAGDGESEVARNMTLRRPPSLVDPRVQAFPPGRIYRVIVEGYGLMRSYEAQVPLMERWAIVAYVKALGKSRATALDALPPPLRERALKELQ
;
A
#
# COMPACT_ATOMS: atom_id res chain seq x y z
N MET A 1 -1.88 -16.39 -5.62
CA MET A 1 -3.33 -16.12 -5.61
C MET A 1 -3.63 -14.85 -6.39
N ALA A 2 -4.57 -14.92 -7.35
CA ALA A 2 -4.93 -13.79 -8.22
C ALA A 2 -5.89 -12.77 -7.58
N ARG A 3 -6.53 -13.12 -6.46
CA ARG A 3 -7.50 -12.28 -5.74
C ARG A 3 -7.23 -12.33 -4.24
N ILE A 4 -7.76 -11.34 -3.52
CA ILE A 4 -7.79 -11.29 -2.06
C ILE A 4 -8.90 -12.27 -1.61
N PRO A 5 -8.62 -13.21 -0.69
CA PRO A 5 -9.56 -14.28 -0.33
C PRO A 5 -10.62 -13.84 0.72
N VAL A 6 -10.69 -12.55 1.04
CA VAL A 6 -11.61 -11.98 2.02
C VAL A 6 -12.38 -10.80 1.41
N PRO A 7 -13.60 -10.49 1.88
CA PRO A 7 -14.35 -9.33 1.43
C PRO A 7 -13.57 -8.03 1.64
N VAL A 8 -13.44 -7.21 0.60
CA VAL A 8 -12.79 -5.89 0.70
C VAL A 8 -13.84 -4.85 1.10
N THR A 9 -13.97 -4.63 2.42
CA THR A 9 -14.86 -3.62 3.00
C THR A 9 -14.10 -2.35 3.37
N ILE A 10 -14.82 -1.28 3.74
CA ILE A 10 -14.21 -0.03 4.20
C ILE A 10 -13.43 -0.27 5.51
N GLU A 11 -13.98 -1.06 6.42
CA GLU A 11 -13.37 -1.42 7.69
C GLU A 11 -12.06 -2.19 7.46
N LEU A 12 -12.02 -3.11 6.48
CA LEU A 12 -10.80 -3.81 6.11
C LEU A 12 -9.74 -2.83 5.57
N LEU A 13 -10.15 -1.86 4.75
CA LEU A 13 -9.24 -0.86 4.19
C LEU A 13 -8.70 0.09 5.26
N GLN A 14 -9.53 0.51 6.21
CA GLN A 14 -9.13 1.33 7.35
C GLN A 14 -8.14 0.59 8.24
N HIS A 15 -8.46 -0.65 8.60
CA HIS A 15 -7.54 -1.49 9.36
C HIS A 15 -6.23 -1.73 8.59
N GLY A 16 -6.32 -2.00 7.29
CA GLY A 16 -5.16 -2.13 6.40
C GLY A 16 -4.28 -0.89 6.36
N LYS A 17 -4.87 0.32 6.35
CA LYS A 17 -4.16 1.59 6.44
C LYS A 17 -3.37 1.69 7.74
N GLU A 18 -4.01 1.43 8.88
CA GLU A 18 -3.33 1.48 10.19
C GLU A 18 -2.14 0.51 10.23
N ARG A 19 -2.35 -0.73 9.81
CA ARG A 19 -1.28 -1.75 9.80
C ARG A 19 -0.16 -1.39 8.83
N PHE A 20 -0.50 -0.79 7.69
CA PHE A 20 0.48 -0.29 6.71
C PHE A 20 1.30 0.87 7.29
N GLU A 21 0.67 1.84 7.95
CA GLU A 21 1.36 2.98 8.56
C GLU A 21 2.34 2.53 9.65
N ILE A 22 1.95 1.54 10.45
CA ILE A 22 2.80 0.96 11.51
C ILE A 22 3.98 0.17 10.93
N ASN A 23 3.74 -0.71 9.94
CA ASN A 23 4.73 -1.71 9.54
C ASN A 23 5.49 -1.38 8.26
N CYS A 24 4.91 -0.58 7.37
CA CYS A 24 5.35 -0.45 5.98
C CYS A 24 5.74 0.98 5.61
N ALA A 25 4.98 1.99 6.07
CA ALA A 25 5.15 3.39 5.66
C ALA A 25 6.51 3.98 6.06
N ALA A 26 7.11 3.48 7.14
CA ALA A 26 8.46 3.88 7.56
C ALA A 26 9.48 3.73 6.43
N CYS A 27 9.37 2.70 5.59
CA CYS A 27 10.27 2.46 4.46
C CYS A 27 9.62 2.80 3.10
N HIS A 28 8.32 2.59 2.93
CA HIS A 28 7.64 2.79 1.65
C HIS A 28 6.94 4.15 1.50
N GLY A 29 7.03 5.02 2.51
CA GLY A 29 6.29 6.28 2.57
C GLY A 29 4.82 6.09 2.91
N VAL A 30 4.20 7.07 3.55
CA VAL A 30 2.75 7.07 3.85
C VAL A 30 1.94 7.07 2.54
N ALA A 31 2.47 7.73 1.51
CA ALA A 31 1.92 7.76 0.17
C ALA A 31 2.15 6.46 -0.63
N GLY A 32 2.96 5.53 -0.13
CA GLY A 32 3.37 4.33 -0.86
C GLY A 32 4.28 4.61 -2.06
N ASP A 33 4.87 5.80 -2.15
CA ASP A 33 5.70 6.26 -3.25
C ASP A 33 7.19 5.88 -3.10
N GLY A 34 7.57 5.25 -1.98
CA GLY A 34 8.95 4.92 -1.66
C GLY A 34 9.72 6.11 -1.06
N GLU A 35 9.05 7.23 -0.78
CA GLU A 35 9.67 8.42 -0.21
C GLU A 35 9.43 8.48 1.30
N SER A 36 10.48 8.15 2.06
CA SER A 36 10.54 8.29 3.50
C SER A 36 11.95 8.62 3.98
N GLU A 37 12.09 9.09 5.21
CA GLU A 37 13.41 9.36 5.78
C GLU A 37 14.27 8.08 5.85
N VAL A 38 13.67 6.94 6.20
CA VAL A 38 14.39 5.65 6.18
C VAL A 38 14.82 5.31 4.75
N ALA A 39 13.93 5.44 3.76
CA ALA A 39 14.24 5.14 2.37
C ALA A 39 15.39 6.00 1.82
N ARG A 40 15.44 7.29 2.18
CA ARG A 40 16.52 8.21 1.78
C ARG A 40 17.89 7.79 2.32
N ASN A 41 17.91 7.21 3.52
CA ASN A 41 19.11 6.71 4.18
C ASN A 41 19.50 5.27 3.74
N MET A 42 18.69 4.59 2.91
CA MET A 42 19.03 3.27 2.34
C MET A 42 19.93 3.41 1.10
N THR A 43 21.24 3.48 1.31
CA THR A 43 22.25 3.75 0.27
C THR A 43 22.43 2.62 -0.76
N LEU A 44 22.23 1.37 -0.36
CA LEU A 44 22.39 0.21 -1.27
C LEU A 44 21.25 0.12 -2.29
N ARG A 45 20.00 0.20 -1.82
CA ARG A 45 18.80 0.13 -2.65
C ARG A 45 17.59 0.66 -1.90
N ARG A 46 16.88 1.62 -2.51
CA ARG A 46 15.63 2.14 -1.96
C ARG A 46 14.46 1.16 -2.15
N PRO A 47 13.48 1.17 -1.24
CA PRO A 47 12.22 0.46 -1.44
C PRO A 47 11.53 0.94 -2.73
N PRO A 48 10.90 0.05 -3.51
CA PRO A 48 10.13 0.47 -4.66
C PRO A 48 8.91 1.29 -4.24
N SER A 49 8.48 2.19 -5.11
CA SER A 49 7.13 2.76 -5.06
C SER A 49 6.11 1.64 -5.19
N LEU A 50 5.27 1.50 -4.17
CA LEU A 50 4.18 0.52 -4.16
C LEU A 50 3.04 0.94 -5.08
N VAL A 51 2.97 2.22 -5.46
CA VAL A 51 1.99 2.75 -6.41
C VAL A 51 2.50 2.78 -7.86
N ASP A 52 3.73 2.33 -8.13
CA ASP A 52 4.23 2.10 -9.49
C ASP A 52 3.31 1.10 -10.24
N PRO A 53 2.90 1.38 -11.48
CA PRO A 53 2.02 0.51 -12.25
C PRO A 53 2.50 -0.95 -12.34
N ARG A 54 3.81 -1.19 -12.38
CA ARG A 54 4.39 -2.55 -12.42
C ARG A 54 4.15 -3.29 -11.11
N VAL A 55 4.26 -2.61 -9.96
CA VAL A 55 3.97 -3.20 -8.65
C VAL A 55 2.47 -3.41 -8.49
N GLN A 56 1.66 -2.46 -8.96
CA GLN A 56 0.20 -2.57 -8.95
C GLN A 56 -0.33 -3.67 -9.87
N ALA A 57 0.40 -4.04 -10.93
CA ALA A 57 0.08 -5.17 -11.79
C ALA A 57 0.35 -6.54 -11.12
N PHE A 58 1.10 -6.60 -10.02
CA PHE A 58 1.35 -7.88 -9.33
C PHE A 58 0.06 -8.48 -8.77
N PRO A 59 -0.12 -9.81 -8.84
CA PRO A 59 -1.25 -10.45 -8.20
C PRO A 59 -1.20 -10.21 -6.67
N PRO A 60 -2.35 -10.04 -5.98
CA PRO A 60 -2.38 -9.80 -4.54
C PRO A 60 -1.56 -10.82 -3.72
N GLY A 61 -1.60 -12.10 -4.12
CA GLY A 61 -0.81 -13.14 -3.46
C GLY A 61 0.70 -12.95 -3.57
N ARG A 62 1.22 -12.25 -4.59
CA ARG A 62 2.64 -11.91 -4.66
C ARG A 62 3.01 -10.87 -3.60
N ILE A 63 2.17 -9.85 -3.41
CA ILE A 63 2.38 -8.83 -2.37
C ILE A 63 2.31 -9.49 -0.99
N TYR A 64 1.29 -10.34 -0.77
CA TYR A 64 1.17 -11.13 0.46
C TYR A 64 2.44 -11.94 0.74
N ARG A 65 2.96 -12.66 -0.27
CA ARG A 65 4.18 -13.45 -0.13
C ARG A 65 5.39 -12.60 0.21
N VAL A 66 5.55 -11.43 -0.39
CA VAL A 66 6.65 -10.49 -0.05
C VAL A 66 6.55 -10.03 1.42
N ILE A 67 5.34 -9.83 1.96
CA ILE A 67 5.17 -9.51 3.39
C ILE A 67 5.61 -10.69 4.26
N VAL A 68 5.26 -11.92 3.88
CA VAL A 68 5.59 -13.14 4.65
C VAL A 68 7.07 -13.50 4.55
N GLU A 69 7.63 -13.58 3.35
CA GLU A 69 8.96 -14.14 3.10
C GLU A 69 10.05 -13.05 3.05
N GLY A 70 9.66 -11.79 2.87
CA GLY A 70 10.59 -10.74 2.47
C GLY A 70 10.93 -10.79 0.97
N TYR A 71 11.73 -9.84 0.50
CA TYR A 71 12.23 -9.81 -0.88
C TYR A 71 13.44 -8.88 -1.02
N GLY A 72 14.56 -9.39 -1.50
CA GLY A 72 15.80 -8.62 -1.61
C GLY A 72 16.26 -8.11 -0.24
N LEU A 73 16.32 -6.79 -0.05
CA LEU A 73 16.65 -6.16 1.24
C LEU A 73 15.44 -6.01 2.18
N MET A 74 14.22 -6.28 1.70
CA MET A 74 13.03 -6.24 2.56
C MET A 74 13.00 -7.51 3.41
N ARG A 75 13.09 -7.34 4.73
CA ARG A 75 12.94 -8.43 5.71
C ARG A 75 11.54 -9.05 5.68
N SER A 76 11.42 -10.28 6.18
CA SER A 76 10.13 -10.88 6.50
C SER A 76 9.42 -10.08 7.60
N TYR A 77 8.09 -9.99 7.47
CA TYR A 77 7.16 -9.44 8.46
C TYR A 77 6.21 -10.49 9.02
N GLU A 78 6.47 -11.78 8.77
CA GLU A 78 5.59 -12.87 9.19
C GLU A 78 5.33 -12.85 10.71
N ALA A 79 6.37 -12.65 11.50
CA ALA A 79 6.28 -12.64 12.95
C ALA A 79 5.58 -11.39 13.52
N GLN A 80 5.57 -10.27 12.79
CA GLN A 80 5.03 -8.99 13.25
C GLN A 80 3.59 -8.74 12.80
N VAL A 81 3.21 -9.30 11.65
CA VAL A 81 1.90 -9.04 11.04
C VAL A 81 1.11 -10.36 10.99
N PRO A 82 0.04 -10.53 11.76
CA PRO A 82 -0.84 -11.69 11.70
C PRO A 82 -1.47 -11.90 10.32
N LEU A 83 -1.83 -13.15 10.01
CA LEU A 83 -2.33 -13.57 8.68
C LEU A 83 -3.43 -12.66 8.11
N MET A 84 -4.43 -12.31 8.92
CA MET A 84 -5.57 -11.49 8.47
C MET A 84 -5.15 -10.04 8.20
N GLU A 85 -4.26 -9.50 9.02
CA GLU A 85 -3.73 -8.15 8.85
C GLU A 85 -2.89 -8.03 7.57
N ARG A 86 -2.17 -9.09 7.19
CA ARG A 86 -1.44 -9.12 5.90
C ARG A 86 -2.40 -8.92 4.72
N TRP A 87 -3.58 -9.54 4.74
CA TRP A 87 -4.57 -9.34 3.69
C TRP A 87 -5.19 -7.94 3.71
N ALA A 88 -5.39 -7.35 4.90
CA ALA A 88 -5.82 -5.96 5.03
C ALA A 88 -4.78 -4.99 4.44
N ILE A 89 -3.50 -5.18 4.73
CA ILE A 89 -2.39 -4.41 4.13
C ILE A 89 -2.39 -4.56 2.61
N VAL A 90 -2.51 -5.79 2.09
CA VAL A 90 -2.55 -6.03 0.63
C VAL A 90 -3.74 -5.31 -0.01
N ALA A 91 -4.92 -5.35 0.61
CA ALA A 91 -6.09 -4.62 0.15
C ALA A 91 -5.84 -3.10 0.11
N TYR A 92 -5.26 -2.56 1.18
CA TYR A 92 -4.92 -1.14 1.27
C TYR A 92 -3.89 -0.72 0.21
N VAL A 93 -2.81 -1.48 0.00
CA VAL A 93 -1.81 -1.19 -1.04
C VAL A 93 -2.44 -1.16 -2.44
N LYS A 94 -3.40 -2.04 -2.73
CA LYS A 94 -4.15 -2.01 -3.99
C LYS A 94 -5.06 -0.78 -4.11
N ALA A 95 -5.73 -0.41 -3.03
CA ALA A 95 -6.56 0.79 -3.00
C ALA A 95 -5.71 2.07 -3.18
N LEU A 96 -4.53 2.12 -2.56
CA LEU A 96 -3.59 3.23 -2.66
C LEU A 96 -3.13 3.46 -4.11
N GLY A 97 -2.80 2.38 -4.83
CA GLY A 97 -2.47 2.47 -6.26
C GLY A 97 -3.61 3.03 -7.11
N LYS A 98 -4.86 2.58 -6.86
CA LYS A 98 -6.04 3.12 -7.55
C LYS A 98 -6.27 4.60 -7.24
N SER A 99 -6.10 5.00 -5.99
CA SER A 99 -6.23 6.40 -5.55
C SER A 99 -5.22 7.30 -6.26
N ARG A 100 -3.97 6.85 -6.43
CA ARG A 100 -2.93 7.62 -7.14
C ARG A 100 -3.11 7.66 -8.66
N ALA A 101 -3.70 6.64 -9.25
CA ALA A 101 -3.93 6.56 -10.70
C ALA A 101 -5.19 7.32 -11.16
N THR A 102 -6.06 7.73 -10.24
CA THR A 102 -7.32 8.41 -10.59
C THR A 102 -7.10 9.92 -10.64
N ALA A 103 -7.32 10.51 -11.82
CA ALA A 103 -7.28 11.95 -11.98
C ALA A 103 -8.48 12.62 -11.29
N LEU A 104 -8.29 13.84 -10.78
CA LEU A 104 -9.33 14.56 -10.01
C LEU A 104 -10.60 14.83 -10.82
N ASP A 105 -10.46 15.09 -12.12
CA ASP A 105 -11.55 15.33 -13.06
C ASP A 105 -12.39 14.05 -13.31
N ALA A 106 -11.77 12.88 -13.25
CA ALA A 106 -12.42 11.58 -13.38
C ALA A 106 -13.23 11.16 -12.13
N LEU A 107 -13.14 11.91 -11.03
CA LEU A 107 -13.93 11.64 -9.82
C LEU A 107 -15.39 12.09 -9.97
N PRO A 108 -16.35 11.37 -9.35
CA PRO A 108 -17.71 11.86 -9.17
C PRO A 108 -17.73 13.27 -8.54
N PRO A 109 -18.65 14.17 -8.95
CA PRO A 109 -18.64 15.56 -8.49
C PRO A 109 -18.53 15.75 -6.96
N PRO A 110 -19.25 14.97 -6.12
CA PRO A 110 -19.14 15.12 -4.66
C PRO A 110 -17.74 14.78 -4.12
N LEU A 111 -17.06 13.80 -4.73
CA LEU A 111 -15.71 13.39 -4.33
C LEU A 111 -14.65 14.37 -4.83
N ARG A 112 -14.83 14.92 -6.04
CA ARG A 112 -13.94 15.95 -6.59
C ARG A 112 -13.99 17.23 -5.75
N GLU A 113 -15.17 17.71 -5.40
CA GLU A 113 -15.34 18.90 -4.56
C GLU A 113 -14.68 18.75 -3.19
N ARG A 114 -14.86 17.57 -2.56
CA ARG A 114 -14.19 17.26 -1.30
C ARG A 114 -12.67 17.26 -1.43
N ALA A 115 -12.13 16.58 -2.45
CA ALA A 115 -10.69 16.52 -2.68
C ALA A 115 -10.08 17.91 -2.91
N LEU A 116 -10.77 18.79 -3.66
CA LEU A 116 -10.32 20.17 -3.88
C LEU A 116 -10.30 21.00 -2.58
N LYS A 117 -11.25 20.80 -1.68
CA LYS A 117 -11.25 21.46 -0.36
C LYS A 117 -10.10 21.00 0.53
N GLU A 118 -9.71 19.74 0.45
CA GLU A 118 -8.59 19.17 1.22
C GLU A 118 -7.21 19.62 0.68
N LEU A 119 -7.14 20.20 -0.52
CA LEU A 119 -5.91 20.72 -1.15
C LEU A 119 -5.68 22.23 -0.92
N GLN A 120 -6.63 22.93 -0.30
CA GLN A 120 -6.57 24.35 0.04
C GLN A 120 -6.09 24.55 1.48
#